data_AF-A0A9C8K6R5-F1
#
_entry.id   AF-A0A9C8K6R5-F1
#
_cell.length_a   1.000
_cell.length_b   1.000
_cell.length_c   1.000
_cell.angle_alpha   90.00
_cell.angle_beta   90.00
_cell.angle_gamma   90.00
#
_symmetry.space_group_name_H-M   'P 1'
#
loop_
_entity.id
_entity.type
_entity.pdbx_description
1 polymer ?
#
loop_
_entity_poly.entity_id
_entity_poly.type
_entity_poly.pdbx_seq_one_letter_code
_entity_poly.pdbx_strand_id
1 'polypeptide(L)'
;MVASIAADYYIRLLSSLSQQVDLFDKVTAINFNHKLNGVGSFTLEFDDLTDARKNKFVLDGQVEIYRSVPGVGLDWYVEFPGFHRTEEETITKDKRQIFRSIGVGYNSLLQRTDIGYKEGTIRADKFDVAETVMKEYVEENCGPSATIVNGREIGGVFPYFSVQRDAALGPLWSGSRAFENLLDVMQAISIYAEIDFDVLRVGNPWFIFVTYNLLKGADRTIVGLDSATGKNAAGNYPVTLSVDLGNVQQAIYENNRLEEANVCIVLGDGEGSTREVLVRSDPASVNDSPWNRIEVARPSQPAFIPGLSEEAAAELKTFSMEQTGTEVLNELKAKEDFTFTPLQQPSTLYGLHYFMGDRITIKFRDFVTHKRIVGVQIRVQKDRENITLDVAAFTTGTQ
;
A
#
# COMPACT_ATOMS: atom_id res chain seq x y z
N MET A 1 4.76 -26.05 -30.94
CA MET A 1 5.76 -25.22 -30.23
C MET A 1 5.07 -24.65 -29.02
N VAL A 2 5.57 -24.92 -27.81
CA VAL A 2 5.05 -24.24 -26.60
C VAL A 2 5.51 -22.79 -26.73
N ALA A 3 4.57 -21.85 -26.79
CA ALA A 3 4.90 -20.44 -26.87
C ALA A 3 5.69 -20.03 -25.61
N SER A 4 6.75 -19.24 -25.80
CA SER A 4 7.62 -18.80 -24.70
C SER A 4 6.82 -18.00 -23.68
N ILE A 5 6.87 -18.38 -22.42
CA ILE A 5 6.26 -17.62 -21.31
C ILE A 5 7.21 -16.56 -20.72
N ALA A 6 8.30 -16.25 -21.44
CA ALA A 6 9.21 -15.18 -21.05
C ALA A 6 8.50 -13.83 -21.15
N ALA A 7 8.66 -13.00 -20.11
CA ALA A 7 8.15 -11.65 -20.10
C ALA A 7 9.10 -10.70 -20.83
N ASP A 8 8.53 -9.81 -21.63
CA ASP A 8 9.25 -8.72 -22.29
C ASP A 8 9.00 -7.41 -21.54
N TYR A 9 10.01 -6.53 -21.55
CA TYR A 9 9.96 -5.23 -20.88
C TYR A 9 10.43 -4.11 -21.79
N TYR A 10 9.81 -2.94 -21.63
CA TYR A 10 10.42 -1.68 -22.04
C TYR A 10 10.09 -0.59 -21.02
N ILE A 11 10.88 0.47 -21.05
CA ILE A 11 10.73 1.62 -20.15
C ILE A 11 10.32 2.83 -20.97
N ARG A 12 9.22 3.46 -20.58
CA ARG A 12 8.85 4.78 -21.09
C ARG A 12 9.31 5.84 -20.09
N LEU A 13 10.16 6.75 -20.56
CA LEU A 13 10.62 7.90 -19.77
C LEU A 13 9.79 9.12 -20.14
N LEU A 14 9.25 9.79 -19.12
CA LEU A 14 8.51 11.03 -19.28
C LEU A 14 9.13 12.16 -18.47
N SER A 15 8.84 13.39 -18.87
CA SER A 15 9.18 14.58 -18.11
C SER A 15 8.35 14.64 -16.81
N SER A 16 8.68 15.60 -15.95
CA SER A 16 7.87 15.90 -14.76
C SER A 16 6.43 16.32 -15.09
N LEU A 17 6.18 16.74 -16.34
CA LEU A 17 4.86 17.07 -16.87
C LEU A 17 4.26 15.95 -17.72
N SER A 18 4.66 14.70 -17.50
CA SER A 18 4.11 13.50 -18.16
C SER A 18 4.19 13.51 -19.70
N GLN A 19 5.10 14.29 -20.28
CA GLN A 19 5.36 14.22 -21.73
C GLN A 19 6.44 13.17 -21.98
N GLN A 20 6.22 12.26 -22.92
CA GLN A 20 7.22 11.25 -23.27
C GLN A 20 8.49 11.93 -23.81
N VAL A 21 9.64 11.57 -23.24
CA VAL A 21 10.96 12.12 -23.61
C VAL A 21 11.83 11.05 -24.28
N ASP A 22 11.67 9.79 -23.87
CA ASP A 22 12.41 8.67 -24.44
C ASP A 22 11.74 7.30 -24.19
N LEU A 23 12.27 6.28 -24.87
CA LEU A 23 11.93 4.88 -24.68
C LEU A 23 13.20 4.03 -24.62
N PHE A 24 13.24 3.11 -23.67
CA PHE A 24 14.34 2.15 -23.51
C PHE A 24 13.81 0.73 -23.64
N ASP A 25 14.27 0.03 -24.68
CA ASP A 25 14.01 -1.37 -24.97
C ASP A 25 15.16 -2.29 -24.54
N LYS A 26 16.28 -1.71 -24.11
CA LYS A 26 17.47 -2.40 -23.62
C LYS A 26 17.81 -1.92 -22.23
N VAL A 27 17.47 -2.75 -21.24
CA VAL A 27 17.81 -2.54 -19.83
C VAL A 27 18.52 -3.80 -19.35
N THR A 28 19.63 -3.65 -18.63
CA THR A 28 20.42 -4.79 -18.16
C THR A 28 19.76 -5.48 -16.96
N ALA A 29 19.20 -4.67 -16.06
CA ALA A 29 18.45 -5.16 -14.93
C ALA A 29 17.29 -4.24 -14.57
N ILE A 30 16.16 -4.84 -14.19
CA ILE A 30 14.98 -4.15 -13.69
C ILE A 30 14.67 -4.75 -12.32
N ASN A 31 14.55 -3.91 -11.29
CA ASN A 31 14.07 -4.33 -9.98
C ASN A 31 13.03 -3.32 -9.53
N PHE A 32 11.81 -3.77 -9.24
CA PHE A 32 10.82 -2.91 -8.62
C PHE A 32 9.94 -3.72 -7.67
N ASN A 33 9.30 -3.01 -6.76
CA ASN A 33 8.33 -3.61 -5.86
C ASN A 33 7.06 -2.75 -5.75
N HIS A 34 5.92 -3.40 -5.86
CA HIS A 34 4.64 -2.85 -5.46
C HIS A 34 4.42 -3.04 -3.97
N LYS A 35 3.83 -2.04 -3.32
CA LYS A 35 3.33 -2.13 -1.96
C LYS A 35 1.90 -1.60 -1.94
N LEU A 36 0.99 -2.39 -1.38
CA LEU A 36 -0.40 -1.97 -1.20
C LEU A 36 -0.42 -0.84 -0.16
N ASN A 37 -1.18 0.23 -0.43
CA ASN A 37 -1.32 1.39 0.46
C ASN A 37 0.04 2.01 0.87
N GLY A 38 1.08 1.80 0.08
CA GLY A 38 2.44 2.21 0.41
C GLY A 38 3.22 2.68 -0.80
N VAL A 39 4.47 3.05 -0.56
CA VAL A 39 5.37 3.53 -1.61
C VAL A 39 6.19 2.37 -2.14
N GLY A 40 5.90 1.98 -3.39
CA GLY A 40 6.79 1.10 -4.15
C GLY A 40 8.07 1.81 -4.58
N SER A 41 9.09 1.06 -4.96
CA SER A 41 10.33 1.63 -5.52
C SER A 41 10.80 0.86 -6.74
N PHE A 42 11.71 1.46 -7.49
CA PHE A 42 12.35 0.82 -8.62
C PHE A 42 13.83 1.17 -8.72
N THR A 43 14.56 0.30 -9.40
CA THR A 43 15.93 0.48 -9.85
C THR A 43 16.07 -0.11 -11.24
N LEU A 44 16.49 0.71 -12.19
CA LEU A 44 16.82 0.31 -13.56
C LEU A 44 18.33 0.39 -13.75
N GLU A 45 18.95 -0.59 -14.39
CA GLU A 45 20.38 -0.62 -14.69
C GLU A 45 20.63 -0.66 -16.20
N PHE A 46 21.55 0.17 -16.68
CA PHE A 46 21.93 0.26 -18.10
C PHE A 46 23.46 0.14 -18.24
N ASP A 47 23.92 -0.60 -19.26
CA ASP A 47 25.33 -0.95 -19.47
C ASP A 47 26.12 0.01 -20.36
N ASP A 48 25.70 1.28 -20.41
CA ASP A 48 26.35 2.28 -21.24
C ASP A 48 26.21 3.68 -20.64
N LEU A 49 27.29 4.21 -20.03
CA LEU A 49 27.33 5.60 -19.55
C LEU A 49 27.48 6.61 -20.69
N THR A 50 27.76 6.18 -21.92
CA THR A 50 27.89 7.08 -23.08
C THR A 50 26.56 7.36 -23.76
N ASP A 51 25.51 6.61 -23.43
CA ASP A 51 24.15 6.85 -23.93
C ASP A 51 23.65 8.22 -23.44
N ALA A 52 23.54 9.17 -24.37
CA ALA A 52 23.09 10.53 -24.07
C ALA A 52 21.66 10.59 -23.51
N ARG A 53 20.85 9.53 -23.69
CA ARG A 53 19.49 9.44 -23.14
C ARG A 53 19.48 9.39 -21.61
N LYS A 54 20.59 8.99 -20.96
CA LYS A 54 20.71 9.04 -19.49
C LYS A 54 20.50 10.46 -18.94
N ASN A 55 20.95 11.47 -19.68
CA ASN A 55 20.82 12.88 -19.27
C ASN A 55 19.37 13.40 -19.33
N LYS A 56 18.43 12.59 -19.82
CA LYS A 56 16.99 12.91 -19.84
C LYS A 56 16.30 12.48 -18.55
N PHE A 57 16.94 11.68 -17.70
CA PHE A 57 16.45 11.44 -16.35
C PHE A 57 16.62 12.73 -15.56
N VAL A 58 15.49 13.34 -15.22
CA VAL A 58 15.43 14.57 -14.42
C VAL A 58 14.70 14.27 -13.12
N LEU A 59 14.99 15.05 -12.09
CA LEU A 59 14.29 14.95 -10.80
C LEU A 59 12.77 15.05 -11.00
N ASP A 60 12.04 14.09 -10.42
CA ASP A 60 10.58 13.95 -10.59
C ASP A 60 10.11 13.77 -12.05
N GLY A 61 11.02 13.46 -12.97
CA GLY A 61 10.68 12.81 -14.24
C GLY A 61 10.00 11.47 -13.96
N GLN A 62 9.06 11.07 -14.81
CA GLN A 62 8.28 9.86 -14.58
C GLN A 62 8.86 8.69 -15.36
N VAL A 63 8.78 7.51 -14.75
CA VAL A 63 9.20 6.24 -15.35
C VAL A 63 8.00 5.31 -15.35
N GLU A 64 7.71 4.72 -16.50
CA GLU A 64 6.73 3.64 -16.63
C GLU A 64 7.44 2.39 -17.14
N ILE A 65 7.36 1.33 -16.33
CA ILE A 65 7.84 0.00 -16.66
C ILE A 65 6.68 -0.75 -17.30
N TYR A 66 6.83 -1.04 -18.59
CA TYR A 66 5.87 -1.84 -19.34
C TYR A 66 6.29 -3.31 -19.30
N ARG A 67 5.28 -4.18 -19.18
CA ARG A 67 5.45 -5.64 -19.19
C ARG A 67 4.48 -6.25 -20.20
N SER A 68 4.92 -7.30 -20.88
CA SER A 68 4.06 -8.17 -21.69
C SER A 68 4.52 -9.62 -21.57
N VAL A 69 3.64 -10.57 -21.85
CA VAL A 69 4.01 -11.99 -22.00
C VAL A 69 3.34 -12.52 -23.27
N PRO A 70 3.95 -12.30 -24.45
CA PRO A 70 3.32 -12.59 -25.73
C PRO A 70 2.90 -14.05 -25.90
N GLY A 71 3.65 -15.00 -25.33
CA GLY A 71 3.35 -16.42 -25.49
C GLY A 71 2.07 -16.91 -24.80
N VAL A 72 1.49 -16.11 -23.90
CA VAL A 72 0.16 -16.38 -23.31
C VAL A 72 -0.88 -15.33 -23.70
N GLY A 73 -0.56 -14.45 -24.66
CA GLY A 73 -1.46 -13.39 -25.11
C GLY A 73 -1.61 -12.22 -24.14
N LEU A 74 -0.69 -12.06 -23.18
CA LEU A 74 -0.69 -10.88 -22.31
C LEU A 74 -0.01 -9.72 -23.06
N ASP A 75 -0.82 -8.79 -23.56
CA ASP A 75 -0.36 -7.59 -24.28
C ASP A 75 0.31 -6.58 -23.34
N TRP A 76 0.99 -5.58 -23.90
CA TRP A 76 1.70 -4.55 -23.15
C TRP A 76 0.78 -3.77 -22.22
N TYR A 77 1.15 -3.73 -20.93
CA TYR A 77 0.51 -2.91 -19.92
C TYR A 77 1.55 -2.23 -19.03
N VAL A 78 1.15 -1.15 -18.35
CA VAL A 78 1.99 -0.49 -17.35
C VAL A 78 1.98 -1.36 -16.10
N GLU A 79 3.10 -1.99 -15.79
CA GLU A 79 3.27 -2.74 -14.56
C GLU A 79 3.58 -1.77 -13.41
N PHE A 80 4.58 -0.89 -13.59
CA PHE A 80 4.99 0.05 -12.54
C PHE A 80 5.11 1.48 -13.05
N PRO A 81 4.33 2.43 -12.52
CA PRO A 81 4.53 3.86 -12.71
C PRO A 81 5.18 4.52 -11.49
N GLY A 82 6.12 5.44 -11.70
CA GLY A 82 6.75 6.18 -10.61
C GLY A 82 7.54 7.42 -11.03
N PHE A 83 8.17 8.05 -10.05
CA PHE A 83 9.08 9.19 -10.20
C PHE A 83 10.53 8.73 -10.09
N HIS A 84 11.36 9.15 -11.04
CA HIS A 84 12.81 9.15 -10.90
C HIS A 84 13.23 10.14 -9.79
N ARG A 85 14.14 9.71 -8.92
CA ARG A 85 14.60 10.52 -7.77
C ARG A 85 16.10 10.70 -7.73
N THR A 86 16.85 9.68 -8.08
CA THR A 86 18.31 9.75 -8.05
C THR A 86 18.91 8.83 -9.10
N GLU A 87 20.12 9.17 -9.51
CA GLU A 87 20.94 8.39 -10.41
C GLU A 87 22.24 7.96 -9.73
N GLU A 88 22.82 6.86 -10.19
CA GLU A 88 24.12 6.37 -9.76
C GLU A 88 24.93 5.99 -11.01
N GLU A 89 26.15 6.52 -11.12
CA GLU A 89 27.09 6.14 -12.17
C GLU A 89 28.25 5.35 -11.56
N THR A 90 28.49 4.14 -12.06
CA THR A 90 29.53 3.24 -11.55
C THR A 90 30.46 2.79 -12.67
N ILE A 91 31.77 2.81 -12.41
CA ILE A 91 32.77 2.15 -13.24
C ILE A 91 33.33 0.97 -12.45
N THR A 92 33.11 -0.26 -12.94
CA THR A 92 33.58 -1.47 -12.26
C THR A 92 35.06 -1.73 -12.54
N LYS A 93 35.68 -2.67 -11.80
CA LYS A 93 37.08 -3.10 -12.03
C LYS A 93 37.31 -3.61 -13.46
N ASP A 94 36.28 -4.19 -14.07
CA ASP A 94 36.30 -4.68 -15.45
C ASP A 94 36.04 -3.56 -16.48
N LYS A 95 36.07 -2.28 -16.04
CA LYS A 95 35.78 -1.08 -16.84
C LYS A 95 34.36 -1.03 -17.41
N ARG A 96 33.44 -1.83 -16.89
CA ARG A 96 32.01 -1.71 -17.24
C ARG A 96 31.48 -0.41 -16.66
N GLN A 97 30.80 0.34 -17.50
CA GLN A 97 30.18 1.62 -17.18
C GLN A 97 28.69 1.39 -16.98
N ILE A 98 28.19 1.68 -15.79
CA ILE A 98 26.83 1.36 -15.38
C ILE A 98 26.13 2.64 -14.96
N PHE A 99 24.98 2.91 -15.57
CA PHE A 99 24.02 3.93 -15.12
C PHE A 99 22.88 3.24 -14.38
N ARG A 100 22.50 3.77 -13.22
CA ARG A 100 21.27 3.37 -12.52
C ARG A 100 20.33 4.53 -12.34
N SER A 101 19.06 4.30 -12.64
CA SER A 101 17.97 5.18 -12.26
C SER A 101 17.20 4.57 -11.10
N ILE A 102 17.06 5.32 -10.01
CA ILE A 102 16.36 4.89 -8.79
C ILE A 102 15.19 5.84 -8.54
N GLY A 103 14.05 5.26 -8.18
CA GLY A 103 12.83 6.03 -7.99
C GLY A 103 11.76 5.34 -7.14
N VAL A 104 10.63 6.01 -7.03
CA VAL A 104 9.53 5.67 -6.12
C VAL A 104 8.17 5.79 -6.80
N GLY A 105 7.18 5.03 -6.35
CA GLY A 105 5.81 5.11 -6.86
C GLY A 105 5.11 6.44 -6.54
N TYR A 106 3.94 6.66 -7.15
CA TYR A 106 3.20 7.92 -7.00
C TYR A 106 2.65 8.18 -5.58
N ASN A 107 2.43 7.13 -4.77
CA ASN A 107 2.10 7.29 -3.35
C ASN A 107 3.17 8.05 -2.56
N SER A 108 4.40 8.20 -3.10
CA SER A 108 5.41 9.07 -2.51
C SER A 108 4.97 10.54 -2.42
N LEU A 109 3.98 11.00 -3.20
CA LEU A 109 3.42 12.34 -3.03
C LEU A 109 2.80 12.53 -1.64
N LEU A 110 2.09 11.51 -1.15
CA LEU A 110 1.51 11.54 0.20
C LEU A 110 2.60 11.52 1.28
N GLN A 111 3.67 10.76 1.07
CA GLN A 111 4.79 10.68 2.02
C GLN A 111 5.58 12.00 2.14
N ARG A 112 5.57 12.84 1.10
CA ARG A 112 6.33 14.11 1.09
C ARG A 112 5.66 15.23 1.88
N THR A 113 4.43 15.02 2.36
CA THR A 113 3.66 16.05 3.05
C THR A 113 3.21 15.58 4.42
N ASP A 114 3.03 16.55 5.31
CA ASP A 114 2.47 16.35 6.63
C ASP A 114 1.11 17.07 6.72
N ILE A 115 0.31 16.68 7.70
CA ILE A 115 -0.95 17.35 8.06
C ILE A 115 -0.58 18.69 8.70
N GLY A 116 -0.45 19.71 7.85
CA GLY A 116 0.13 21.00 8.22
C GLY A 116 -0.81 21.93 8.98
N TYR A 117 -1.65 21.40 9.86
CA TYR A 117 -2.66 22.15 10.61
C TYR A 117 -2.48 21.93 12.11
N LYS A 118 -2.78 22.94 12.91
CA LYS A 118 -2.76 22.84 14.37
C LYS A 118 -3.91 21.97 14.87
N GLU A 119 -3.67 21.30 15.99
CA GLU A 119 -4.70 20.62 16.78
C GLU A 119 -5.85 21.60 17.15
N GLY A 120 -7.07 21.08 17.22
CA GLY A 120 -8.28 21.88 17.51
C GLY A 120 -8.85 22.59 16.28
N THR A 121 -8.30 22.36 15.09
CA THR A 121 -8.84 22.87 13.83
C THR A 121 -9.61 21.79 13.09
N ILE A 122 -10.69 22.15 12.40
CA ILE A 122 -11.50 21.23 11.57
C ILE A 122 -10.72 20.52 10.44
N ARG A 123 -9.46 20.93 10.21
CA ARG A 123 -8.55 20.42 9.19
C ARG A 123 -7.57 19.38 9.77
N ALA A 124 -7.27 19.45 11.06
CA ALA A 124 -6.50 18.43 11.78
C ALA A 124 -7.43 17.41 12.45
N ASP A 125 -8.58 17.88 12.92
CA ASP A 125 -9.54 17.13 13.72
C ASP A 125 -10.70 16.72 12.82
N LYS A 126 -10.86 15.41 12.63
CA LYS A 126 -11.87 14.84 11.73
C LYS A 126 -12.76 13.85 12.47
N PHE A 127 -14.05 13.92 12.17
CA PHE A 127 -15.04 12.94 12.59
C PHE A 127 -16.06 12.73 11.48
N ASP A 128 -15.88 11.66 10.71
CA ASP A 128 -16.82 11.25 9.65
C ASP A 128 -16.53 9.80 9.26
N VAL A 129 -17.18 9.32 8.20
CA VAL A 129 -16.87 8.06 7.55
C VAL A 129 -15.42 8.05 7.05
N ALA A 130 -14.70 6.95 7.28
CA ALA A 130 -13.26 6.85 7.05
C ALA A 130 -12.82 7.25 5.63
N GLU A 131 -13.56 6.87 4.58
CA GLU A 131 -13.26 7.31 3.21
C GLU A 131 -13.29 8.84 3.08
N THR A 132 -14.34 9.47 3.61
CA THR A 132 -14.51 10.93 3.61
C THR A 132 -13.34 11.58 4.33
N VAL A 133 -13.00 11.10 5.52
CA VAL A 133 -11.85 11.58 6.30
C VAL A 133 -10.53 11.48 5.51
N MET A 134 -10.27 10.33 4.87
CA MET A 134 -9.06 10.15 4.06
C MET A 134 -8.99 11.16 2.91
N LYS A 135 -10.09 11.33 2.20
CA LYS A 135 -10.19 12.27 1.06
C LYS A 135 -10.03 13.71 1.51
N GLU A 136 -10.62 14.09 2.63
CA GLU A 136 -10.48 15.42 3.21
C GLU A 136 -9.03 15.70 3.60
N TYR A 137 -8.38 14.81 4.36
CA TYR A 137 -6.97 15.01 4.74
C TYR A 137 -6.08 15.19 3.51
N VAL A 138 -6.30 14.42 2.44
CA VAL A 138 -5.52 14.53 1.20
C VAL A 138 -5.83 15.84 0.45
N GLU A 139 -7.10 16.22 0.29
CA GLU A 139 -7.49 17.46 -0.39
C GLU A 139 -6.92 18.69 0.34
N GLU A 140 -6.89 18.65 1.67
CA GLU A 140 -6.47 19.75 2.52
C GLU A 140 -4.95 19.86 2.67
N ASN A 141 -4.18 18.82 2.33
CA ASN A 141 -2.72 18.82 2.46
C ASN A 141 -1.93 18.65 1.15
N CYS A 142 -2.56 18.13 0.10
CA CYS A 142 -1.99 17.97 -1.24
C CYS A 142 -2.81 18.64 -2.34
N GLY A 143 -4.13 18.77 -2.13
CA GLY A 143 -5.06 19.29 -3.14
C GLY A 143 -5.04 20.82 -3.27
N PRO A 144 -5.92 21.38 -4.13
CA PRO A 144 -6.10 22.82 -4.28
C PRO A 144 -6.39 23.56 -2.97
N SER A 145 -6.97 22.87 -1.98
CA SER A 145 -7.29 23.45 -0.67
C SER A 145 -6.10 23.57 0.29
N ALA A 146 -4.93 23.04 -0.06
CA ALA A 146 -3.72 23.01 0.78
C ALA A 146 -2.97 24.36 0.81
N THR A 147 -3.65 25.43 1.22
CA THR A 147 -3.13 26.80 1.21
C THR A 147 -3.00 27.39 2.62
N ILE A 148 -2.11 28.37 2.77
CA ILE A 148 -1.96 29.12 4.03
C ILE A 148 -3.24 29.88 4.37
N VAL A 149 -3.99 30.36 3.36
CA VAL A 149 -5.27 31.05 3.55
C VAL A 149 -6.31 30.14 4.22
N ASN A 150 -6.25 28.83 3.95
CA ASN A 150 -7.12 27.85 4.58
C ASN A 150 -6.60 27.36 5.94
N GLY A 151 -5.58 28.01 6.51
CA GLY A 151 -5.05 27.73 7.84
C GLY A 151 -3.90 26.73 7.90
N ARG A 152 -3.37 26.28 6.75
CA ARG A 152 -2.19 25.40 6.73
C ARG A 152 -0.94 26.22 7.09
N GLU A 153 -0.02 25.68 7.88
CA GLU A 153 1.21 26.37 8.29
C GLU A 153 2.13 26.71 7.11
N ILE A 154 2.15 25.85 6.09
CA ILE A 154 2.95 26.00 4.88
C ILE A 154 2.05 25.66 3.68
N GLY A 155 2.23 26.28 2.51
CA GLY A 155 1.53 25.87 1.30
C GLY A 155 1.89 24.43 0.90
N GLY A 156 0.88 23.60 0.62
CA GLY A 156 1.04 22.17 0.28
C GLY A 156 0.46 21.78 -1.08
N VAL A 157 -0.05 22.73 -1.86
CA VAL A 157 -0.68 22.47 -3.16
C VAL A 157 0.30 21.79 -4.10
N PHE A 158 0.01 20.54 -4.47
CA PHE A 158 0.68 19.89 -5.59
C PHE A 158 0.01 20.30 -6.91
N PRO A 159 0.78 20.79 -7.90
CA PRO A 159 0.23 21.09 -9.21
C PRO A 159 -0.44 19.84 -9.82
N TYR A 160 -1.61 20.04 -10.43
CA TYR A 160 -2.34 18.99 -11.15
C TYR A 160 -2.74 17.78 -10.29
N PHE A 161 -2.87 17.97 -8.99
CA PHE A 161 -3.35 16.96 -8.06
C PHE A 161 -4.84 17.17 -7.76
N SER A 162 -5.59 16.08 -7.66
CA SER A 162 -7.02 16.09 -7.34
C SER A 162 -7.38 14.90 -6.47
N VAL A 163 -8.57 14.95 -5.87
CA VAL A 163 -9.12 13.87 -5.06
C VAL A 163 -10.38 13.34 -5.72
N GLN A 164 -10.51 12.02 -5.78
CA GLN A 164 -11.73 11.37 -6.27
C GLN A 164 -12.93 11.83 -5.45
N ARG A 165 -14.08 11.99 -6.13
CA ARG A 165 -15.35 12.31 -5.48
C ARG A 165 -15.63 11.36 -4.31
N ASP A 166 -16.09 11.93 -3.21
CA ASP A 166 -16.47 11.19 -2.02
C ASP A 166 -17.71 10.30 -2.25
N ALA A 167 -17.65 9.08 -1.71
CA ALA A 167 -18.72 8.10 -1.72
C ALA A 167 -19.21 7.72 -0.32
N ALA A 168 -18.61 8.28 0.75
CA ALA A 168 -18.97 8.07 2.16
C ALA A 168 -19.02 6.57 2.56
N LEU A 169 -17.92 5.84 2.34
CA LEU A 169 -17.81 4.40 2.59
C LEU A 169 -16.88 4.05 3.76
N GLY A 170 -17.20 2.94 4.44
CA GLY A 170 -16.45 2.41 5.57
C GLY A 170 -17.04 2.78 6.94
N PRO A 171 -16.39 2.38 8.04
CA PRO A 171 -16.80 2.74 9.39
C PRO A 171 -16.57 4.24 9.66
N LEU A 172 -17.19 4.74 10.73
CA LEU A 172 -16.86 6.06 11.28
C LEU A 172 -15.43 6.07 11.81
N TRP A 173 -14.76 7.21 11.67
CA TRP A 173 -13.43 7.46 12.19
C TRP A 173 -13.40 8.82 12.89
N SER A 174 -12.76 8.88 14.06
CA SER A 174 -12.52 10.10 14.84
C SER A 174 -11.05 10.23 15.19
N GLY A 175 -10.51 11.45 15.10
CA GLY A 175 -9.20 11.77 15.68
C GLY A 175 -8.63 13.11 15.23
N SER A 176 -7.62 13.56 15.97
CA SER A 176 -6.70 14.62 15.52
C SER A 176 -5.41 14.00 15.02
N ARG A 177 -4.88 14.50 13.89
CA ARG A 177 -3.62 14.05 13.28
C ARG A 177 -2.70 15.21 12.95
N ALA A 178 -2.75 16.27 13.75
CA ALA A 178 -1.95 17.47 13.56
C ALA A 178 -0.45 17.15 13.43
N PHE A 179 0.18 17.64 12.37
CA PHE A 179 1.62 17.53 12.09
C PHE A 179 2.16 16.10 11.88
N GLU A 180 1.29 15.10 11.76
CA GLU A 180 1.69 13.75 11.37
C GLU A 180 1.91 13.64 9.85
N ASN A 181 2.72 12.67 9.43
CA ASN A 181 2.93 12.41 8.01
C ASN A 181 1.64 11.92 7.36
N LEU A 182 1.28 12.49 6.20
CA LEU A 182 0.00 12.18 5.58
C LEU A 182 -0.09 10.71 5.15
N LEU A 183 0.98 10.10 4.62
CA LEU A 183 0.94 8.70 4.21
C LEU A 183 0.73 7.79 5.42
N ASP A 184 1.44 8.02 6.52
CA ASP A 184 1.35 7.20 7.72
C ASP A 184 -0.08 7.24 8.30
N VAL A 185 -0.71 8.42 8.29
CA VAL A 185 -2.11 8.59 8.69
C VAL A 185 -3.06 7.85 7.74
N MET A 186 -2.86 7.95 6.42
CA MET A 186 -3.67 7.18 5.47
C MET A 186 -3.53 5.67 5.66
N GLN A 187 -2.34 5.18 6.00
CA GLN A 187 -2.10 3.77 6.31
C GLN A 187 -2.80 3.34 7.60
N ALA A 188 -2.74 4.16 8.65
CA ALA A 188 -3.43 3.87 9.91
C ALA A 188 -4.95 3.80 9.71
N ILE A 189 -5.55 4.79 9.02
CA ILE A 189 -6.99 4.78 8.71
C ILE A 189 -7.34 3.59 7.80
N SER A 190 -6.51 3.29 6.81
CA SER A 190 -6.70 2.15 5.90
C SER A 190 -6.74 0.81 6.62
N ILE A 191 -5.84 0.59 7.60
CA ILE A 191 -5.80 -0.62 8.42
C ILE A 191 -7.06 -0.74 9.28
N TYR A 192 -7.51 0.37 9.87
CA TYR A 192 -8.72 0.40 10.69
C TYR A 192 -10.00 0.17 9.87
N ALA A 193 -10.13 0.88 8.76
CA ALA A 193 -11.35 0.94 7.97
C ALA A 193 -11.44 -0.13 6.88
N GLU A 194 -10.34 -0.84 6.62
CA GLU A 194 -10.21 -1.80 5.50
C GLU A 194 -10.51 -1.15 4.15
N ILE A 195 -9.98 0.06 3.96
CA ILE A 195 -10.08 0.82 2.71
C ILE A 195 -8.70 0.92 2.10
N ASP A 196 -8.53 0.51 0.86
CA ASP A 196 -7.28 0.76 0.14
C ASP A 196 -7.31 2.09 -0.58
N PHE A 197 -6.12 2.62 -0.84
CA PHE A 197 -5.95 3.85 -1.58
C PHE A 197 -4.77 3.77 -2.54
N ASP A 198 -4.77 4.65 -3.52
CA ASP A 198 -3.66 4.80 -4.44
C ASP A 198 -3.65 6.22 -5.05
N VAL A 199 -2.48 6.67 -5.47
CA VAL A 199 -2.34 7.86 -6.30
C VAL A 199 -2.09 7.42 -7.73
N LEU A 200 -3.04 7.74 -8.61
CA LEU A 200 -2.99 7.35 -10.01
C LEU A 200 -2.72 8.57 -10.90
N ARG A 201 -2.02 8.35 -12.02
CA ARG A 201 -1.97 9.34 -13.10
C ARG A 201 -3.17 9.11 -14.03
N VAL A 202 -4.00 10.14 -14.21
CA VAL A 202 -5.21 10.09 -15.07
C VAL A 202 -5.13 10.98 -16.30
N GLY A 203 -4.07 11.77 -16.43
CA GLY A 203 -3.81 12.57 -17.62
C GLY A 203 -2.41 13.17 -17.59
N ASN A 204 -2.09 14.00 -18.58
CA ASN A 204 -0.81 14.70 -18.63
C ASN A 204 -0.98 16.13 -18.10
N PRO A 205 -0.44 16.51 -16.93
CA PRO A 205 0.22 15.71 -15.88
C PRO A 205 -0.66 15.52 -14.62
N TRP A 206 -1.90 15.09 -14.81
CA TRP A 206 -2.89 15.01 -13.73
C TRP A 206 -2.77 13.75 -12.89
N PHE A 207 -2.72 13.95 -11.57
CA PHE A 207 -2.78 12.92 -10.55
C PHE A 207 -4.09 12.98 -9.79
N ILE A 208 -4.57 11.82 -9.37
CA ILE A 208 -5.77 11.69 -8.55
C ILE A 208 -5.53 10.72 -7.41
N PHE A 209 -5.91 11.12 -6.20
CA PHE A 209 -6.05 10.21 -5.07
C PHE A 209 -7.38 9.46 -5.18
N VAL A 210 -7.33 8.13 -5.13
CA VAL A 210 -8.51 7.26 -5.18
C VAL A 210 -8.56 6.35 -3.98
N THR A 211 -9.77 5.99 -3.59
CA THR A 211 -10.05 4.96 -2.60
C THR A 211 -10.75 3.79 -3.28
N TYR A 212 -10.49 2.57 -2.81
CA TYR A 212 -11.11 1.36 -3.30
C TYR A 212 -12.05 0.79 -2.25
N ASN A 213 -13.34 0.83 -2.55
CA ASN A 213 -14.34 0.11 -1.79
C ASN A 213 -14.10 -1.40 -1.93
N LEU A 214 -14.22 -2.16 -0.84
CA LEU A 214 -14.06 -3.62 -0.80
C LEU A 214 -12.66 -4.13 -1.18
N LEU A 215 -11.65 -3.30 -0.94
CA LEU A 215 -10.25 -3.58 -1.19
C LEU A 215 -9.89 -3.70 -2.69
N LYS A 216 -8.69 -3.24 -3.06
CA LYS A 216 -8.10 -3.40 -4.40
C LYS A 216 -7.89 -4.88 -4.70
N GLY A 217 -8.31 -5.34 -5.88
CA GLY A 217 -8.14 -6.73 -6.33
C GLY A 217 -9.39 -7.58 -6.18
N ALA A 218 -9.37 -8.76 -6.80
CA ALA A 218 -10.49 -9.70 -6.82
C ALA A 218 -10.34 -10.78 -5.73
N ASP A 219 -11.48 -11.33 -5.30
CA ASP A 219 -11.45 -12.58 -4.53
C ASP A 219 -11.21 -13.75 -5.49
N ARG A 220 -10.03 -14.38 -5.37
CA ARG A 220 -9.61 -15.60 -6.08
C ARG A 220 -9.35 -16.74 -5.10
N THR A 221 -9.97 -16.71 -3.92
CA THR A 221 -9.90 -17.83 -2.98
C THR A 221 -10.74 -19.01 -3.47
N ILE A 222 -10.53 -20.21 -2.90
CA ILE A 222 -11.38 -21.38 -3.15
C ILE A 222 -12.70 -21.36 -2.37
N VAL A 223 -13.00 -20.27 -1.66
CA VAL A 223 -14.21 -20.17 -0.82
C VAL A 223 -15.46 -20.24 -1.70
N GLY A 224 -16.34 -21.19 -1.41
CA GLY A 224 -17.54 -21.44 -2.20
C GLY A 224 -17.27 -21.89 -3.63
N LEU A 225 -16.17 -22.61 -3.86
CA LEU A 225 -15.85 -23.20 -5.17
C LEU A 225 -16.99 -24.12 -5.65
N ASP A 226 -17.58 -23.75 -6.78
CA ASP A 226 -18.55 -24.55 -7.50
C ASP A 226 -17.81 -25.50 -8.47
N SER A 227 -17.97 -26.81 -8.26
CA SER A 227 -17.34 -27.85 -9.07
C SER A 227 -17.88 -27.93 -10.50
N ALA A 228 -19.08 -27.41 -10.78
CA ALA A 228 -19.66 -27.39 -12.11
C ALA A 228 -19.08 -26.27 -12.98
N THR A 229 -18.82 -25.10 -12.40
CA THR A 229 -18.33 -23.91 -13.13
C THR A 229 -16.83 -23.66 -12.95
N GLY A 230 -16.21 -24.25 -11.92
CA GLY A 230 -14.82 -24.01 -11.54
C GLY A 230 -14.57 -22.62 -10.94
N LYS A 231 -15.63 -21.91 -10.53
CA LYS A 231 -15.58 -20.54 -10.01
C LYS A 231 -15.88 -20.52 -8.51
N ASN A 232 -15.30 -19.55 -7.80
CA ASN A 232 -15.57 -19.33 -6.38
C ASN A 232 -16.89 -18.56 -6.15
N ALA A 233 -17.22 -18.31 -4.88
CA ALA A 233 -18.42 -17.57 -4.50
C ALA A 233 -18.49 -16.15 -5.12
N ALA A 234 -17.33 -15.54 -5.39
CA ALA A 234 -17.23 -14.24 -6.05
C ALA A 234 -17.31 -14.31 -7.59
N GLY A 235 -17.52 -15.49 -8.18
CA GLY A 235 -17.62 -15.70 -9.63
C GLY A 235 -16.28 -15.70 -10.38
N ASN A 236 -15.16 -15.75 -9.66
CA ASN A 236 -13.80 -15.72 -10.21
C ASN A 236 -13.18 -17.12 -10.23
N TYR A 237 -12.22 -17.33 -11.13
CA TYR A 237 -11.38 -18.53 -11.08
C TYR A 237 -10.40 -18.45 -9.91
N PRO A 238 -10.36 -19.47 -9.02
CA PRO A 238 -9.52 -19.43 -7.84
C PRO A 238 -8.04 -19.58 -8.21
N VAL A 239 -7.18 -19.02 -7.37
CA VAL A 239 -5.73 -19.18 -7.42
C VAL A 239 -5.26 -19.79 -6.11
N THR A 240 -4.63 -20.95 -6.21
CA THR A 240 -4.05 -21.66 -5.07
C THR A 240 -2.55 -21.78 -5.27
N LEU A 241 -1.77 -21.16 -4.38
CA LEU A 241 -0.31 -21.27 -4.38
C LEU A 241 0.13 -22.36 -3.39
N SER A 242 0.94 -23.31 -3.87
CA SER A 242 1.46 -24.40 -3.05
C SER A 242 2.70 -25.05 -3.68
N VAL A 243 3.62 -25.48 -2.82
CA VAL A 243 4.77 -26.29 -3.26
C VAL A 243 4.29 -27.65 -3.81
N ASP A 244 3.27 -28.27 -3.18
CA ASP A 244 2.73 -29.56 -3.60
C ASP A 244 2.06 -29.53 -4.98
N LEU A 245 1.51 -28.36 -5.35
CA LEU A 245 0.92 -28.14 -6.67
C LEU A 245 1.99 -27.83 -7.74
N GLY A 246 3.26 -27.73 -7.35
CA GLY A 246 4.37 -27.44 -8.25
C GLY A 246 4.32 -26.05 -8.88
N ASN A 247 3.54 -25.12 -8.32
CA ASN A 247 3.40 -23.73 -8.82
C ASN A 247 4.11 -22.69 -7.94
N VAL A 248 4.82 -23.15 -6.90
CA VAL A 248 5.65 -22.34 -6.01
C VAL A 248 7.03 -22.97 -5.93
N GLN A 249 8.07 -22.17 -6.17
CA GLN A 249 9.46 -22.58 -6.02
C GLN A 249 9.87 -22.66 -4.55
N GLN A 250 9.50 -21.63 -3.79
CA GLN A 250 9.82 -21.48 -2.39
C GLN A 250 8.67 -20.80 -1.65
N ALA A 251 8.39 -21.29 -0.45
CA ALA A 251 7.45 -20.68 0.48
C ALA A 251 8.14 -20.54 1.85
N ILE A 252 8.05 -19.35 2.43
CA ILE A 252 8.51 -19.05 3.79
C ILE A 252 7.28 -18.67 4.60
N TYR A 253 7.20 -19.22 5.82
CA TYR A 253 6.20 -18.85 6.82
C TYR A 253 6.94 -18.38 8.07
N GLU A 254 6.59 -17.18 8.52
CA GLU A 254 7.10 -16.59 9.74
C GLU A 254 5.92 -16.12 10.60
N ASN A 255 5.93 -16.50 11.87
CA ASN A 255 5.02 -15.96 12.87
C ASN A 255 5.82 -15.05 13.79
N ASN A 256 5.82 -13.76 13.48
CA ASN A 256 6.59 -12.76 14.19
C ASN A 256 5.78 -12.18 15.35
N ARG A 257 6.30 -12.39 16.57
CA ARG A 257 5.74 -11.90 17.83
C ARG A 257 6.70 -10.96 18.58
N LEU A 258 7.80 -10.53 17.95
CA LEU A 258 8.86 -9.77 18.62
C LEU A 258 8.42 -8.36 19.03
N GLU A 259 7.57 -7.73 18.22
CA GLU A 259 7.03 -6.38 18.45
C GLU A 259 5.57 -6.43 18.89
N GLU A 260 5.09 -7.58 19.37
CA GLU A 260 3.69 -7.77 19.72
C GLU A 260 3.28 -6.94 20.94
N ALA A 261 2.13 -6.28 20.87
CA ALA A 261 1.41 -5.78 22.04
C ALA A 261 -0.06 -6.24 21.95
N ASN A 262 -0.55 -6.85 23.03
CA ASN A 262 -1.91 -7.40 23.08
C ASN A 262 -2.77 -6.79 24.20
N VAL A 263 -2.24 -5.79 24.89
CA VAL A 263 -2.99 -4.91 25.79
C VAL A 263 -2.61 -3.46 25.48
N CYS A 264 -3.58 -2.65 25.14
CA CYS A 264 -3.42 -1.21 24.93
C CYS A 264 -4.09 -0.43 26.07
N ILE A 265 -3.31 0.38 26.76
CA ILE A 265 -3.77 1.35 27.75
C ILE A 265 -3.91 2.70 27.03
N VAL A 266 -5.13 3.10 26.78
CA VAL A 266 -5.46 4.33 26.08
C VAL A 266 -5.62 5.46 27.09
N LEU A 267 -4.80 6.50 26.93
CA LEU A 267 -4.78 7.67 27.81
C LEU A 267 -5.59 8.80 27.16
N GLY A 268 -6.71 9.17 27.76
CA GLY A 268 -7.55 10.29 27.31
C GLY A 268 -7.13 11.62 27.93
N ASP A 269 -8.05 12.59 27.93
CA ASP A 269 -7.81 13.88 28.57
C ASP A 269 -7.79 13.79 30.11
N GLY A 270 -7.34 14.86 30.76
CA GLY A 270 -7.23 14.99 32.21
C GLY A 270 -5.78 15.03 32.68
N GLU A 271 -5.54 15.28 33.96
CA GLU A 271 -4.20 15.36 34.55
C GLU A 271 -4.13 14.54 35.83
N GLY A 272 -3.03 13.81 36.03
CA GLY A 272 -2.84 12.98 37.22
C GLY A 272 -4.01 12.01 37.43
N SER A 273 -4.72 12.17 38.55
CA SER A 273 -5.84 11.29 38.95
C SER A 273 -7.15 11.55 38.20
N THR A 274 -7.26 12.61 37.41
CA THR A 274 -8.45 12.87 36.57
C THR A 274 -8.27 12.38 35.13
N ARG A 275 -7.10 11.81 34.81
CA ARG A 275 -6.81 11.21 33.51
C ARG A 275 -7.79 10.07 33.25
N GLU A 276 -8.54 10.17 32.16
CA GLU A 276 -9.35 9.06 31.70
C GLU A 276 -8.46 7.97 31.11
N VAL A 277 -8.73 6.73 31.49
CA VAL A 277 -7.97 5.56 31.07
C VAL A 277 -8.95 4.50 30.60
N LEU A 278 -8.74 4.02 29.37
CA LEU A 278 -9.47 2.89 28.81
C LEU A 278 -8.48 1.79 28.49
N VAL A 279 -8.83 0.53 28.78
CA VAL A 279 -7.98 -0.63 28.48
C VAL A 279 -8.66 -1.45 27.41
N ARG A 280 -7.95 -1.67 26.29
CA ARG A 280 -8.30 -2.65 25.27
C ARG A 280 -7.31 -3.80 25.34
N SER A 281 -7.78 -5.01 25.08
CA SER A 281 -6.92 -6.18 25.00
C SER A 281 -7.45 -7.16 23.96
N ASP A 282 -6.56 -8.03 23.50
CA ASP A 282 -6.91 -9.29 22.84
C ASP A 282 -6.73 -10.43 23.87
N PRO A 283 -7.82 -10.87 24.53
CA PRO A 283 -7.72 -11.90 25.54
C PRO A 283 -7.24 -13.25 25.00
N ALA A 284 -7.45 -13.55 23.71
CA ALA A 284 -6.98 -14.80 23.12
C ALA A 284 -5.45 -14.77 23.04
N SER A 285 -4.87 -13.72 22.45
CA SER A 285 -3.42 -13.54 22.40
C SER A 285 -2.79 -13.48 23.79
N VAL A 286 -3.39 -12.74 24.75
CA VAL A 286 -2.86 -12.67 26.14
C VAL A 286 -2.75 -14.06 26.78
N ASN A 287 -3.68 -14.97 26.46
CA ASN A 287 -3.73 -16.30 27.03
C ASN A 287 -2.92 -17.36 26.24
N ASP A 288 -2.25 -16.99 25.15
CA ASP A 288 -1.39 -17.91 24.38
C ASP A 288 -0.24 -18.48 25.22
N SER A 289 0.22 -17.73 26.23
CA SER A 289 1.22 -18.16 27.20
C SER A 289 1.04 -17.40 28.52
N PRO A 290 1.39 -18.00 29.66
CA PRO A 290 1.37 -17.32 30.96
C PRO A 290 2.17 -16.00 31.03
N TRP A 291 3.08 -15.79 30.07
CA TRP A 291 3.94 -14.61 29.99
C TRP A 291 3.62 -13.68 28.83
N ASN A 292 2.55 -13.95 28.08
CA ASN A 292 2.28 -13.22 26.83
C ASN A 292 1.57 -11.88 27.03
N ARG A 293 1.32 -11.43 28.26
CA ARG A 293 0.72 -10.11 28.47
C ARG A 293 1.74 -9.01 28.18
N ILE A 294 1.60 -8.35 27.04
CA ILE A 294 2.50 -7.28 26.60
C ILE A 294 1.70 -6.00 26.43
N GLU A 295 2.05 -5.00 27.24
CA GLU A 295 1.31 -3.75 27.35
C GLU A 295 1.98 -2.63 26.55
N VAL A 296 1.15 -1.79 25.94
CA VAL A 296 1.54 -0.53 25.33
C VAL A 296 0.59 0.56 25.79
N ALA A 297 1.12 1.76 26.06
CA ALA A 297 0.31 2.93 26.35
C ALA A 297 0.33 3.90 25.16
N ARG A 298 -0.83 4.45 24.81
CA ARG A 298 -0.97 5.44 23.74
C ARG A 298 -1.96 6.54 24.14
N PRO A 299 -1.65 7.81 23.87
CA PRO A 299 -2.63 8.87 24.00
C PRO A 299 -3.72 8.71 22.92
N SER A 300 -4.96 9.04 23.27
CA SER A 300 -6.02 9.28 22.29
C SER A 300 -6.33 10.77 22.27
N GLN A 301 -6.40 11.34 21.08
CA GLN A 301 -6.78 12.73 20.87
C GLN A 301 -8.10 12.75 20.09
N PRO A 302 -9.25 12.89 20.78
CA PRO A 302 -10.54 12.99 20.10
C PRO A 302 -10.57 14.23 19.22
N ALA A 303 -11.30 14.15 18.11
CA ALA A 303 -11.49 15.32 17.25
C ALA A 303 -12.28 16.42 17.99
N PHE A 304 -11.80 17.67 17.95
CA PHE A 304 -12.57 18.80 18.42
C PHE A 304 -13.60 19.24 17.37
N ILE A 305 -14.88 19.04 17.69
CA ILE A 305 -15.99 19.46 16.83
C ILE A 305 -16.75 20.63 17.51
N PRO A 306 -16.66 21.87 16.98
CA PRO A 306 -17.33 23.02 17.56
C PRO A 306 -18.86 22.85 17.62
N GLY A 307 -19.46 23.13 18.78
CA GLY A 307 -20.91 23.15 18.95
C GLY A 307 -21.55 21.81 19.33
N LEU A 308 -20.75 20.76 19.60
CA LEU A 308 -21.25 19.54 20.24
C LEU A 308 -21.78 19.85 21.65
N SER A 309 -22.82 19.12 22.08
CA SER A 309 -23.25 19.13 23.47
C SER A 309 -22.21 18.42 24.36
N GLU A 310 -22.26 18.66 25.66
CA GLU A 310 -21.36 17.99 26.62
C GLU A 310 -21.49 16.47 26.56
N GLU A 311 -22.72 15.96 26.40
CA GLU A 311 -22.99 14.53 26.26
C GLU A 311 -22.39 13.95 24.97
N ALA A 312 -22.61 14.62 23.83
CA ALA A 312 -22.08 14.17 22.55
C ALA A 312 -20.54 14.21 22.52
N ALA A 313 -19.93 15.20 23.18
CA ALA A 313 -18.48 15.28 23.32
C ALA A 313 -17.92 14.11 24.18
N ALA A 314 -18.61 13.74 25.26
CA ALA A 314 -18.23 12.60 26.10
C ALA A 314 -18.36 11.25 25.36
N GLU A 315 -19.41 11.08 24.55
CA GLU A 315 -19.58 9.91 23.68
C GLU A 315 -18.48 9.81 22.63
N LEU A 316 -18.18 10.93 21.93
CA LEU A 316 -17.11 10.99 20.93
C LEU A 316 -15.74 10.66 21.53
N LYS A 317 -15.48 11.12 22.76
CA LYS A 317 -14.23 10.81 23.47
C LYS A 317 -14.10 9.32 23.74
N THR A 318 -15.15 8.68 24.26
CA THR A 318 -15.16 7.23 24.51
C THR A 318 -14.94 6.46 23.21
N PHE A 319 -15.65 6.85 22.15
CA PHE A 319 -15.49 6.28 20.81
C PHE A 319 -14.04 6.40 20.29
N SER A 320 -13.45 7.59 20.38
CA SER A 320 -12.06 7.84 19.97
C SER A 320 -11.07 6.97 20.75
N MET A 321 -11.28 6.81 22.06
CA MET A 321 -10.41 5.96 22.88
C MET A 321 -10.51 4.48 22.49
N GLU A 322 -11.72 3.98 22.23
CA GLU A 322 -11.94 2.61 21.75
C GLU A 322 -11.33 2.36 20.37
N GLN A 323 -11.46 3.34 19.47
CA GLN A 323 -10.88 3.30 18.14
C GLN A 323 -9.34 3.30 18.21
N THR A 324 -8.73 4.22 18.96
CA THR A 324 -7.26 4.26 19.17
C THR A 324 -6.75 2.94 19.72
N GLY A 325 -7.42 2.37 20.73
CA GLY A 325 -7.03 1.07 21.27
C GLY A 325 -7.12 -0.06 20.24
N THR A 326 -8.10 -0.02 19.34
CA THR A 326 -8.26 -1.01 18.26
C THR A 326 -7.21 -0.83 17.17
N GLU A 327 -6.93 0.40 16.75
CA GLU A 327 -5.86 0.74 15.79
C GLU A 327 -4.51 0.21 16.26
N VAL A 328 -4.14 0.52 17.51
CA VAL A 328 -2.85 0.14 18.10
C VAL A 328 -2.71 -1.38 18.25
N LEU A 329 -3.77 -2.06 18.68
CA LEU A 329 -3.76 -3.52 18.76
C LEU A 329 -3.69 -4.17 17.37
N ASN A 330 -4.31 -3.59 16.35
CA ASN A 330 -4.21 -4.09 14.97
C ASN A 330 -2.83 -3.87 14.36
N GLU A 331 -2.16 -2.77 14.69
CA GLU A 331 -0.79 -2.46 14.25
C GLU A 331 0.25 -3.40 14.89
N LEU A 332 0.09 -3.67 16.19
CA LEU A 332 1.05 -4.38 17.03
C LEU A 332 0.65 -5.83 17.33
N LYS A 333 -0.37 -6.40 16.71
CA LYS A 333 -0.66 -7.84 16.87
C LYS A 333 0.46 -8.69 16.27
N ALA A 334 0.53 -9.96 16.69
CA ALA A 334 1.38 -10.96 16.06
C ALA A 334 1.16 -10.99 14.53
N LYS A 335 2.25 -11.00 13.76
CA LYS A 335 2.24 -10.95 12.30
C LYS A 335 2.55 -12.32 11.72
N GLU A 336 1.61 -12.86 10.97
CA GLU A 336 1.82 -14.06 10.16
C GLU A 336 2.23 -13.66 8.75
N ASP A 337 3.53 -13.65 8.50
CA ASP A 337 4.12 -13.30 7.22
C ASP A 337 4.33 -14.56 6.39
N PHE A 338 3.85 -14.50 5.15
CA PHE A 338 4.19 -15.51 4.15
C PHE A 338 4.84 -14.83 2.95
N THR A 339 5.98 -15.39 2.52
CA THR A 339 6.66 -14.97 1.30
C THR A 339 6.72 -16.13 0.33
N PHE A 340 6.26 -15.90 -0.90
CA PHE A 340 6.25 -16.90 -1.96
C PHE A 340 7.09 -16.46 -3.14
N THR A 341 7.83 -17.41 -3.72
CA THR A 341 8.38 -17.26 -5.07
C THR A 341 7.56 -18.13 -6.02
N PRO A 342 6.48 -17.60 -6.63
CA PRO A 342 5.66 -18.35 -7.57
C PRO A 342 6.47 -18.73 -8.82
N LEU A 343 6.27 -19.96 -9.29
CA LEU A 343 6.73 -20.36 -10.61
C LEU A 343 5.74 -19.82 -11.64
N GLN A 344 6.22 -19.00 -12.57
CA GLN A 344 5.40 -18.53 -13.67
C GLN A 344 5.10 -19.72 -14.59
N GLN A 345 3.83 -20.11 -14.62
CA GLN A 345 3.31 -21.21 -15.43
C GLN A 345 2.10 -20.73 -16.23
N PRO A 346 1.77 -21.37 -17.37
CA PRO A 346 0.62 -20.98 -18.18
C PRO A 346 -0.72 -20.92 -17.42
N SER A 347 -0.87 -21.64 -16.30
CA SER A 347 -2.07 -21.67 -15.46
C SER A 347 -2.00 -20.78 -14.20
N THR A 348 -0.84 -20.21 -13.87
CA THR A 348 -0.60 -19.41 -12.66
C THR A 348 0.41 -18.29 -12.93
N LEU A 349 0.06 -17.43 -13.88
CA LEU A 349 0.88 -16.30 -14.32
C LEU A 349 0.42 -14.97 -13.70
N TYR A 350 1.35 -14.23 -13.10
CA TYR A 350 1.10 -12.89 -12.57
C TYR A 350 0.86 -11.88 -13.70
N GLY A 351 -0.12 -11.00 -13.53
CA GLY A 351 -0.58 -10.07 -14.56
C GLY A 351 -1.63 -10.65 -15.50
N LEU A 352 -2.00 -11.93 -15.34
CA LEU A 352 -3.08 -12.58 -16.08
C LEU A 352 -4.06 -13.30 -15.15
N HIS A 353 -3.54 -14.19 -14.29
CA HIS A 353 -4.36 -15.03 -13.41
C HIS A 353 -4.54 -14.45 -12.02
N TYR A 354 -3.58 -13.66 -11.55
CA TYR A 354 -3.64 -12.94 -10.30
C TYR A 354 -2.85 -11.64 -10.40
N PHE A 355 -3.25 -10.69 -9.56
CA PHE A 355 -2.77 -9.32 -9.54
C PHE A 355 -2.49 -8.86 -8.11
N MET A 356 -1.78 -7.74 -7.98
CA MET A 356 -1.61 -7.04 -6.71
C MET A 356 -2.97 -6.75 -6.05
N GLY A 357 -3.10 -7.04 -4.75
CA GLY A 357 -4.33 -6.86 -3.99
C GLY A 357 -5.29 -8.06 -4.03
N ASP A 358 -5.13 -9.00 -4.97
CA ASP A 358 -6.00 -10.18 -5.04
C ASP A 358 -5.93 -11.01 -3.74
N ARG A 359 -7.07 -11.58 -3.35
CA ARG A 359 -7.16 -12.56 -2.26
C ARG A 359 -7.00 -13.94 -2.87
N ILE A 360 -6.07 -14.73 -2.34
CA ILE A 360 -5.69 -16.03 -2.89
C ILE A 360 -5.71 -17.11 -1.82
N THR A 361 -5.74 -18.36 -2.26
CA THR A 361 -5.59 -19.51 -1.37
C THR A 361 -4.13 -19.92 -1.29
N ILE A 362 -3.67 -20.19 -0.09
CA ILE A 362 -2.34 -20.70 0.17
C ILE A 362 -2.49 -22.05 0.83
N LYS A 363 -1.79 -23.03 0.28
CA LYS A 363 -1.61 -24.33 0.93
C LYS A 363 -0.14 -24.50 1.28
N PHE A 364 0.14 -24.46 2.58
CA PHE A 364 1.48 -24.65 3.12
C PHE A 364 1.46 -25.89 4.02
N ARG A 365 2.11 -26.96 3.56
CA ARG A 365 2.05 -28.28 4.23
C ARG A 365 0.60 -28.73 4.42
N ASP A 366 0.19 -28.94 5.67
CA ASP A 366 -1.10 -29.51 6.03
C ASP A 366 -2.20 -28.46 6.28
N PHE A 367 -1.87 -27.17 6.26
CA PHE A 367 -2.86 -26.12 6.47
C PHE A 367 -3.13 -25.31 5.21
N VAL A 368 -4.40 -24.93 5.07
CA VAL A 368 -4.93 -24.07 4.01
C VAL A 368 -5.39 -22.78 4.66
N THR A 369 -4.94 -21.66 4.12
CA THR A 369 -5.35 -20.34 4.58
C THR A 369 -5.59 -19.41 3.40
N HIS A 370 -6.31 -18.32 3.63
CA HIS A 370 -6.55 -17.28 2.64
C HIS A 370 -5.77 -16.05 3.04
N LYS A 371 -4.97 -15.53 2.11
CA LYS A 371 -4.20 -14.31 2.32
C LYS A 371 -4.37 -13.41 1.11
N ARG A 372 -4.02 -12.15 1.31
CA ARG A 372 -4.09 -11.10 0.31
C ARG A 372 -2.70 -10.72 -0.16
N ILE A 373 -2.53 -10.51 -1.46
CA ILE A 373 -1.25 -10.05 -2.03
C ILE A 373 -1.06 -8.57 -1.70
N VAL A 374 -0.14 -8.28 -0.79
CA VAL A 374 0.14 -6.91 -0.30
C VAL A 374 1.48 -6.36 -0.79
N GLY A 375 2.32 -7.22 -1.37
CA GLY A 375 3.57 -6.86 -2.00
C GLY A 375 3.87 -7.76 -3.21
N VAL A 376 4.43 -7.16 -4.25
CA VAL A 376 4.97 -7.89 -5.41
C VAL A 376 6.32 -7.30 -5.74
N GLN A 377 7.38 -8.11 -5.67
CA GLN A 377 8.70 -7.73 -6.14
C GLN A 377 9.00 -8.45 -7.45
N ILE A 378 9.42 -7.71 -8.46
CA ILE A 378 9.85 -8.24 -9.76
C ILE A 378 11.30 -7.88 -9.98
N ARG A 379 12.13 -8.90 -10.24
CA ARG A 379 13.54 -8.74 -10.60
C ARG A 379 13.79 -9.39 -11.95
N VAL A 380 14.29 -8.61 -12.89
CA VAL A 380 14.71 -9.05 -14.22
C VAL A 380 16.22 -8.87 -14.32
N GLN A 381 16.94 -9.95 -14.60
CA GLN A 381 18.38 -9.91 -14.89
C GLN A 381 18.71 -10.92 -15.99
N LYS A 382 19.46 -10.49 -17.02
CA LYS A 382 19.86 -11.36 -18.15
C LYS A 382 18.66 -12.14 -18.73
N ASP A 383 17.57 -11.42 -18.99
CA ASP A 383 16.31 -11.94 -19.56
C ASP A 383 15.60 -13.01 -18.70
N ARG A 384 15.90 -13.07 -17.40
CA ARG A 384 15.20 -13.92 -16.44
C ARG A 384 14.42 -13.08 -15.45
N GLU A 385 13.11 -13.26 -15.45
CA GLU A 385 12.19 -12.69 -14.47
C GLU A 385 12.12 -13.61 -13.23
N ASN A 386 12.19 -12.99 -12.05
CA ASN A 386 11.84 -13.60 -10.77
C ASN A 386 10.81 -12.72 -10.09
N ILE A 387 9.68 -13.32 -9.70
CA ILE A 387 8.60 -12.67 -8.97
C ILE A 387 8.57 -13.23 -7.55
N THR A 388 8.54 -12.35 -6.57
CA THR A 388 8.31 -12.67 -5.16
C THR A 388 7.05 -11.96 -4.69
N LEU A 389 6.20 -12.67 -3.95
CA LEU A 389 4.95 -12.16 -3.41
C LEU A 389 5.06 -12.08 -1.89
N ASP A 390 4.64 -10.95 -1.34
CA ASP A 390 4.36 -10.77 0.08
C ASP A 390 2.84 -10.81 0.27
N VAL A 391 2.38 -11.63 1.20
CA VAL A 391 0.95 -11.78 1.47
C VAL A 391 0.66 -11.59 2.95
N ALA A 392 -0.48 -10.96 3.24
CA ALA A 392 -0.92 -10.69 4.61
C ALA A 392 -2.34 -11.22 4.85
N ALA A 393 -2.72 -11.31 6.12
CA ALA A 393 -4.10 -11.57 6.49
C ALA A 393 -5.02 -10.45 5.97
N PHE A 394 -6.27 -10.81 5.71
CA PHE A 394 -7.34 -9.86 5.42
C PHE A 394 -8.57 -10.29 6.19
N THR A 395 -9.38 -9.33 6.60
CA THR A 395 -10.70 -9.62 7.15
C THR A 395 -11.68 -9.67 6.00
N THR A 396 -12.61 -10.63 6.04
CA THR A 396 -13.75 -10.58 5.14
C THR A 396 -14.67 -9.52 5.71
N GLY A 397 -14.53 -8.28 5.22
CA GLY A 397 -15.47 -7.20 5.53
C GLY A 397 -16.88 -7.76 5.41
N THR A 398 -17.61 -7.75 6.53
CA THR A 398 -19.02 -8.11 6.51
C THR A 398 -19.71 -7.00 5.72
N GLN A 399 -20.36 -7.39 4.62
CA GLN A 399 -21.09 -6.48 3.73
C GLN A 399 -22.15 -5.67 4.47
#